data_AF-A0A951TX11-F1
#
_entry.id   AF-A0A951TX11-F1
#
_cell.length_a   1.000
_cell.length_b   1.000
_cell.length_c   1.000
_cell.angle_alpha   90.00
_cell.angle_beta   90.00
_cell.angle_gamma   90.00
#
_symmetry.space_group_name_H-M   'P 1'
#
loop_
_entity.id
_entity.type
_entity.pdbx_description
1 polymer ?
#
loop_
_entity_poly.entity_id
_entity_poly.type
_entity_poly.pdbx_seq_one_letter_code
_entity_poly.pdbx_strand_id
1 'polypeptide(L)'
;MKRLWWWVVGAVLVVGLIVIMGLLLAPKNPIPGPIKKQVTSTLLMPRGAGAVVDRQSVKYDSAQKLLTFNVAYAGTSIVVSQQPTPDQFVDIPAVYTKLIDSLVNYQSFDTSIGTVHLTQPKQLNGKQAAVLNTMGTLMFAKPDKNLSDDQWRSLFNHMAAIN
;
A
#
# COMPACT_ATOMS: atom_id res chain seq x y z
N MET A 1 -1.95 -57.78 -8.88
CA MET A 1 -2.03 -56.50 -9.62
C MET A 1 -3.05 -55.50 -9.06
N LYS A 2 -4.23 -55.89 -8.57
CA LYS A 2 -5.26 -54.94 -8.07
C LYS A 2 -4.85 -54.10 -6.84
N ARG A 3 -4.01 -54.61 -5.94
CA ARG A 3 -3.59 -53.89 -4.72
C ARG A 3 -2.68 -52.68 -5.01
N LEU A 4 -1.80 -52.76 -6.01
CA LEU A 4 -0.87 -51.67 -6.34
C LEU A 4 -1.60 -50.43 -6.89
N TRP A 5 -2.70 -50.66 -7.61
CA TRP A 5 -3.51 -49.59 -8.22
C TRP A 5 -4.18 -48.67 -7.17
N TRP A 6 -4.63 -49.22 -6.04
CA TRP A 6 -5.21 -48.42 -4.95
C TRP A 6 -4.21 -47.51 -4.25
N TRP A 7 -2.94 -47.92 -4.15
CA TRP A 7 -1.87 -47.07 -3.61
C TRP A 7 -1.52 -45.92 -4.55
N VAL A 8 -1.52 -46.17 -5.87
CA VAL A 8 -1.27 -45.14 -6.88
C VAL A 8 -2.41 -44.12 -6.91
N VAL A 9 -3.67 -44.57 -6.88
CA VAL A 9 -4.84 -43.68 -6.84
C VAL A 9 -4.86 -42.84 -5.55
N GLY A 10 -4.55 -43.46 -4.41
CA GLY A 10 -4.45 -42.76 -3.14
C GLY A 10 -3.35 -41.68 -3.14
N ALA A 11 -2.17 -42.01 -3.67
CA ALA A 11 -1.06 -41.06 -3.76
C ALA A 11 -1.38 -39.86 -4.67
N VAL A 12 -2.01 -40.09 -5.83
CA VAL A 12 -2.40 -39.01 -6.76
C VAL A 12 -3.44 -38.07 -6.13
N LEU A 13 -4.41 -38.60 -5.38
CA LEU A 13 -5.40 -37.77 -4.67
C LEU A 13 -4.75 -36.89 -3.60
N VAL A 14 -3.83 -37.43 -2.81
CA VAL A 14 -3.12 -36.67 -1.77
C VAL A 14 -2.28 -35.55 -2.38
N VAL A 15 -1.54 -35.83 -3.45
CA VAL A 15 -0.73 -34.82 -4.14
C VAL A 15 -1.62 -33.73 -4.74
N GLY A 16 -2.75 -34.09 -5.37
CA GLY A 16 -3.71 -33.13 -5.90
C GLY A 16 -4.27 -32.20 -4.82
N LEU A 17 -4.59 -32.73 -3.64
CA LEU A 17 -5.13 -31.96 -2.52
C LEU A 17 -4.10 -30.96 -1.96
N ILE A 18 -2.82 -31.36 -1.88
CA ILE A 18 -1.72 -30.49 -1.46
C ILE A 18 -1.53 -29.34 -2.45
N VAL A 19 -1.58 -29.60 -3.75
CA VAL A 19 -1.45 -28.56 -4.79
C VAL A 19 -2.61 -27.57 -4.74
N ILE A 20 -3.85 -28.04 -4.59
CA ILE A 20 -5.03 -27.19 -4.46
C ILE A 20 -4.94 -26.33 -3.19
N MET A 21 -4.56 -26.93 -2.06
CA MET A 21 -4.39 -26.20 -0.81
C MET A 21 -3.29 -25.13 -0.93
N GLY A 22 -2.17 -25.46 -1.56
CA GLY A 22 -1.10 -24.50 -1.85
C GLY A 22 -1.55 -23.33 -2.73
N LEU A 23 -2.38 -23.59 -3.74
CA LEU A 23 -2.96 -22.54 -4.60
C LEU A 23 -3.98 -21.66 -3.87
N LEU A 24 -4.78 -22.24 -2.96
CA LEU A 24 -5.75 -21.49 -2.15
C LEU A 24 -5.07 -20.62 -1.09
N LEU A 25 -3.91 -21.05 -0.58
CA LEU A 25 -3.09 -20.35 0.39
C LEU A 25 -2.08 -19.37 -0.24
N ALA A 26 -1.96 -19.36 -1.57
CA ALA A 26 -1.06 -18.45 -2.26
C ALA A 26 -1.46 -16.99 -1.96
N PRO A 27 -0.50 -16.12 -1.57
CA PRO A 27 -0.78 -14.72 -1.25
C PRO A 27 -1.39 -14.03 -2.47
N LYS A 28 -2.65 -13.60 -2.35
CA LYS A 28 -3.34 -12.88 -3.42
C LYS A 28 -2.73 -11.50 -3.58
N ASN A 29 -2.26 -11.17 -4.78
CA ASN A 29 -1.75 -9.84 -5.09
C ASN A 29 -2.77 -8.76 -4.69
N PRO A 30 -2.37 -7.75 -3.90
CA PRO A 30 -3.31 -6.77 -3.35
C PRO A 30 -3.92 -5.89 -4.44
N ILE A 31 -3.24 -5.71 -5.57
CA ILE A 31 -3.71 -4.92 -6.71
C ILE A 31 -4.28 -5.83 -7.80
N PRO A 32 -5.49 -5.54 -8.32
CA PRO A 32 -6.01 -6.23 -9.51
C PRO A 32 -5.10 -6.04 -10.73
N GLY A 33 -4.87 -7.12 -11.48
CA GLY A 33 -3.99 -7.11 -12.66
C GLY A 33 -4.28 -6.02 -13.70
N PRO A 34 -5.56 -5.71 -14.04
CA PRO A 34 -5.89 -4.62 -14.97
C PRO A 34 -5.41 -3.26 -14.49
N ILE A 35 -5.51 -2.97 -13.18
CA ILE A 35 -5.05 -1.71 -12.59
C ILE A 35 -3.51 -1.65 -12.60
N LYS A 36 -2.84 -2.76 -12.24
CA LYS A 36 -1.38 -2.82 -12.25
C LYS A 36 -0.78 -2.44 -13.62
N LYS A 37 -1.45 -2.79 -14.72
CA LYS A 37 -1.01 -2.44 -16.08
C LYS A 37 -1.17 -0.96 -16.43
N GLN A 38 -1.99 -0.21 -15.70
CA GLN A 38 -2.29 1.19 -15.98
C GLN A 38 -1.45 2.15 -15.13
N VAL A 39 -0.99 1.70 -13.96
CA VAL A 39 -0.12 2.50 -13.10
C VAL A 39 1.29 2.51 -13.67
N THR A 40 1.83 3.72 -13.89
CA THR A 40 3.17 3.92 -14.45
C THR A 40 4.23 4.24 -13.40
N SER A 41 3.82 4.54 -12.16
CA SER A 41 4.72 4.82 -11.03
C SER A 41 4.94 3.58 -10.17
N THR A 42 5.99 3.64 -9.34
CA THR A 42 6.26 2.64 -8.31
C THR A 42 5.07 2.51 -7.35
N LEU A 43 4.62 1.30 -7.06
CA LEU A 43 3.51 1.09 -6.14
C LEU A 43 4.02 0.88 -4.73
N LEU A 44 3.61 1.71 -3.79
CA LEU A 44 4.01 1.60 -2.40
C LEU A 44 2.91 0.88 -1.62
N MET A 45 3.21 -0.29 -1.09
CA MET A 45 2.22 -1.16 -0.47
C MET A 45 2.67 -1.67 0.89
N PRO A 46 1.76 -1.83 1.87
CA PRO A 46 2.12 -2.41 3.15
C PRO A 46 2.48 -3.88 2.97
N ARG A 47 3.60 -4.29 3.59
CA ARG A 47 4.15 -5.64 3.61
C ARG A 47 4.40 -6.05 5.07
N GLY A 48 3.31 -6.31 5.79
CA GLY A 48 3.37 -6.77 7.19
C GLY A 48 2.66 -5.81 8.16
N ALA A 49 3.12 -5.81 9.42
CA ALA A 49 2.55 -5.02 10.53
C ALA A 49 1.06 -5.28 10.87
N GLY A 50 0.42 -6.29 10.29
CA GLY A 50 -1.03 -6.46 10.39
C GLY A 50 -1.83 -5.45 9.55
N ALA A 51 -1.17 -4.72 8.64
CA ALA A 51 -1.82 -3.88 7.65
C ALA A 51 -2.35 -4.73 6.49
N VAL A 52 -3.62 -4.58 6.16
CA VAL A 52 -4.31 -5.38 5.13
C VAL A 52 -4.95 -4.45 4.11
N VAL A 53 -4.59 -4.61 2.83
CA VAL A 53 -5.21 -3.87 1.72
C VAL A 53 -6.58 -4.47 1.40
N ASP A 54 -7.61 -3.64 1.40
CA ASP A 54 -8.93 -4.04 0.88
C ASP A 54 -8.90 -4.01 -0.65
N ARG A 55 -8.83 -5.20 -1.26
CA ARG A 55 -8.75 -5.37 -2.72
C ARG A 55 -9.96 -4.81 -3.47
N GLN A 56 -11.13 -4.76 -2.83
CA GLN A 56 -12.36 -4.24 -3.45
C GLN A 56 -12.37 -2.71 -3.49
N SER A 57 -11.60 -2.07 -2.61
CA SER A 57 -11.47 -0.60 -2.56
C SER A 57 -10.51 -0.03 -3.61
N VAL A 58 -9.71 -0.88 -4.27
CA VAL A 58 -8.68 -0.43 -5.21
C VAL A 58 -9.31 0.17 -6.46
N LYS A 59 -9.07 1.46 -6.67
CA LYS A 59 -9.57 2.24 -7.80
C LYS A 59 -8.43 3.03 -8.43
N TYR A 60 -8.42 3.11 -9.75
CA TYR A 60 -7.46 3.93 -10.48
C TYR A 60 -8.21 4.90 -11.39
N ASP A 61 -7.91 6.19 -11.25
CA ASP A 61 -8.35 7.24 -12.16
C ASP A 61 -7.22 7.51 -13.16
N SER A 62 -7.42 7.11 -14.42
CA SER A 62 -6.42 7.28 -15.47
C SER A 62 -6.23 8.74 -15.91
N ALA A 63 -7.24 9.60 -15.73
CA ALA A 63 -7.15 11.01 -16.10
C ALA A 63 -6.26 11.77 -15.10
N GLN A 64 -6.40 11.45 -13.82
CA GLN A 64 -5.60 12.03 -12.74
C GLN A 64 -4.32 11.23 -12.43
N LYS A 65 -4.15 10.06 -13.05
CA LYS A 65 -3.09 9.08 -12.72
C LYS A 65 -3.08 8.75 -11.22
N LEU A 66 -4.26 8.64 -10.62
CA LEU A 66 -4.45 8.53 -9.18
C LEU A 66 -4.93 7.12 -8.81
N LEU A 67 -4.09 6.37 -8.10
CA LEU A 67 -4.48 5.12 -7.46
C LEU A 67 -4.99 5.42 -6.05
N THR A 68 -6.16 4.91 -5.69
CA THR A 68 -6.70 4.99 -4.32
C THR A 68 -7.13 3.62 -3.83
N PHE A 69 -6.85 3.30 -2.58
CA PHE A 69 -7.28 2.07 -1.90
C PHE A 69 -7.32 2.26 -0.39
N ASN A 70 -8.01 1.37 0.30
CA ASN A 70 -8.13 1.35 1.74
C ASN A 70 -7.18 0.30 2.33
N VAL A 71 -6.55 0.64 3.45
CA VAL A 71 -5.72 -0.23 4.27
C VAL A 71 -6.33 -0.30 5.67
N ALA A 72 -6.72 -1.50 6.10
CA ALA A 72 -7.08 -1.75 7.49
C ALA A 72 -5.81 -1.96 8.31
N TYR A 73 -5.62 -1.18 9.36
CA TYR A 73 -4.45 -1.27 10.25
C TYR A 73 -4.84 -0.80 11.64
N ALA A 74 -4.39 -1.46 12.71
CA ALA A 74 -4.64 -1.03 14.11
C ALA A 74 -6.12 -0.65 14.44
N GLY A 75 -7.11 -1.30 13.81
CA GLY A 75 -8.54 -0.99 14.01
C GLY A 75 -9.02 0.33 13.38
N THR A 76 -8.22 0.93 12.50
CA THR A 76 -8.52 2.12 11.69
C THR A 76 -8.52 1.75 10.20
N SER A 77 -9.34 2.45 9.42
CA SER A 77 -9.31 2.37 7.95
C SER A 77 -8.53 3.57 7.41
N ILE A 78 -7.47 3.30 6.65
CA ILE A 78 -6.59 4.31 6.09
C ILE A 78 -6.81 4.37 4.58
N VAL A 79 -7.28 5.50 4.08
CA VAL A 79 -7.35 5.76 2.64
C VAL A 79 -5.95 6.15 2.18
N VAL A 80 -5.37 5.35 1.29
CA VAL A 80 -4.09 5.60 0.66
C VAL A 80 -4.33 6.03 -0.77
N SER A 81 -3.77 7.18 -1.14
CA SER A 81 -3.80 7.73 -2.49
C SER A 81 -2.36 7.89 -3.00
N GLN A 82 -2.10 7.39 -4.19
CA GLN A 82 -0.78 7.41 -4.83
C GLN A 82 -0.89 7.94 -6.24
N GLN A 83 0.07 8.77 -6.62
CA GLN A 83 0.21 9.29 -7.98
C GLN A 83 1.69 9.44 -8.32
N PRO A 84 2.06 9.55 -9.61
CA PRO A 84 3.42 9.90 -10.00
C PRO A 84 3.86 11.20 -9.32
N THR A 85 5.13 11.26 -8.90
CA THR A 85 5.72 12.51 -8.41
C THR A 85 5.57 13.59 -9.49
N PRO A 86 4.96 14.75 -9.19
CA PRO A 86 4.89 15.86 -10.14
C PRO A 86 6.29 16.31 -10.56
N ASP A 87 6.50 16.60 -11.84
CA ASP A 87 7.80 17.01 -12.39
C ASP A 87 8.38 18.22 -11.63
N GLN A 88 7.52 19.15 -11.18
CA GLN A 88 7.95 20.32 -10.42
C GLN A 88 8.62 19.98 -9.08
N PHE A 89 8.32 18.82 -8.49
CA PHE A 89 8.94 18.39 -7.23
C PHE A 89 10.32 17.78 -7.46
N VAL A 90 10.57 17.25 -8.65
CA VAL A 90 11.87 16.73 -9.07
C VAL A 90 12.79 17.90 -9.46
N ASP A 91 12.27 18.82 -10.28
CA ASP A 91 13.04 19.93 -10.82
C ASP A 91 13.35 21.01 -9.77
N ILE A 92 12.42 21.21 -8.81
CA ILE A 92 12.50 22.28 -7.81
C ILE A 92 12.16 21.72 -6.42
N PRO A 93 13.15 21.19 -5.68
CA PRO A 93 12.92 20.59 -4.36
C PRO A 93 12.16 21.49 -3.37
N ALA A 94 12.36 22.82 -3.46
CA ALA A 94 11.67 23.80 -2.63
C ALA A 94 10.14 23.80 -2.81
N VAL A 95 9.62 23.34 -3.95
CA VAL A 95 8.17 23.23 -4.18
C VAL A 95 7.56 22.14 -3.29
N TYR A 96 8.26 21.02 -3.12
CA TYR A 96 7.80 19.95 -2.22
C TYR A 96 7.78 20.43 -0.77
N THR A 97 8.83 21.14 -0.32
CA THR A 97 8.86 21.74 1.02
C THR A 97 7.67 22.68 1.25
N LYS A 98 7.38 23.56 0.28
CA LYS A 98 6.21 24.46 0.35
C LYS A 98 4.88 23.70 0.45
N LEU A 99 4.73 22.59 -0.27
CA LEU A 99 3.56 21.72 -0.13
C LEU A 99 3.45 21.23 1.32
N ILE A 100 4.51 20.62 1.85
CA ILE A 100 4.51 20.06 3.21
C ILE A 100 4.20 21.14 4.26
N ASP A 101 4.78 22.33 4.13
CA ASP A 101 4.49 23.46 5.01
C ASP A 101 3.01 23.88 4.93
N SER A 102 2.43 23.91 3.73
CA SER A 102 1.02 24.27 3.52
C SER A 102 0.04 23.25 4.15
N LEU A 103 0.49 22.01 4.35
CA LEU A 103 -0.30 20.93 4.95
C LEU A 103 -0.23 20.92 6.49
N VAL A 104 0.46 21.88 7.10
CA VAL A 104 0.64 21.97 8.56
C VAL A 104 1.37 20.72 9.08
N ASN A 105 2.63 20.58 8.68
CA ASN A 105 3.51 19.52 9.17
C ASN A 105 3.76 19.69 10.68
N TYR A 106 3.62 18.59 11.43
CA TYR A 106 3.89 18.59 12.88
C TYR A 106 4.98 17.60 13.29
N GLN A 107 5.27 16.59 12.47
CA GLN A 107 6.34 15.62 12.74
C GLN A 107 6.82 14.98 11.44
N SER A 108 8.10 14.60 11.39
CA SER A 108 8.65 13.81 10.30
C SER A 108 9.46 12.64 10.85
N PHE A 109 9.56 11.56 10.08
CA PHE A 109 10.46 10.46 10.39
C PHE A 109 10.93 9.72 9.14
N ASP A 110 12.12 9.14 9.21
CA ASP A 110 12.70 8.37 8.13
C ASP A 110 12.31 6.90 8.19
N THR A 111 12.14 6.30 7.01
CA THR A 111 11.87 4.87 6.79
C THR A 111 12.77 4.34 5.69
N SER A 112 12.78 3.03 5.47
CA SER A 112 13.57 2.41 4.39
C SER A 112 13.17 2.87 2.99
N ILE A 113 11.97 3.43 2.83
CA ILE A 113 11.47 3.93 1.54
C ILE A 113 11.50 5.45 1.44
N GLY A 114 11.90 6.19 2.48
CA GLY A 114 12.01 7.66 2.46
C GLY A 114 11.44 8.33 3.72
N THR A 115 11.42 9.65 3.71
CA THR A 115 10.93 10.47 4.82
C THR A 115 9.42 10.66 4.75
N VAL A 116 8.74 10.30 5.83
CA VAL A 116 7.30 10.49 6.02
C VAL A 116 7.08 11.78 6.79
N HIS A 117 6.18 12.63 6.29
CA HIS A 117 5.73 13.85 6.96
C HIS A 117 4.31 13.64 7.48
N LEU A 118 4.12 13.83 8.79
CA LEU A 118 2.81 13.82 9.41
C LEU A 118 2.26 15.25 9.46
N THR A 119 1.06 15.39 8.93
CA THR A 119 0.43 16.69 8.62
C THR A 119 -0.99 16.75 9.16
N GLN A 120 -1.52 17.96 9.31
CA GLN A 120 -2.93 18.21 9.69
C GLN A 120 -3.55 19.27 8.75
N PRO A 121 -3.84 18.90 7.49
CA PRO A 121 -4.31 19.86 6.50
C PRO A 121 -5.64 20.50 6.91
N LYS A 122 -5.78 21.80 6.68
CA LYS A 122 -7.04 22.54 6.97
C LYS A 122 -8.21 21.99 6.17
N GLN A 123 -7.96 21.53 4.94
CA GLN A 123 -8.93 20.92 4.03
C GLN A 123 -9.51 19.60 4.58
N LEU A 124 -8.80 18.96 5.52
CA LEU A 124 -9.26 17.77 6.22
C LEU A 124 -9.83 18.09 7.61
N ASN A 125 -10.19 19.36 7.87
CA ASN A 125 -10.64 19.86 9.17
C ASN A 125 -9.64 19.52 10.30
N GLY A 126 -8.34 19.61 10.02
CA GLY A 126 -7.28 19.32 11.00
C GLY A 126 -7.08 17.83 11.31
N LYS A 127 -7.74 16.92 10.58
CA LYS A 127 -7.48 15.48 10.71
C LYS A 127 -6.07 15.15 10.24
N GLN A 128 -5.47 14.14 10.89
CA GLN A 128 -4.14 13.66 10.55
C GLN A 128 -4.08 13.13 9.11
N ALA A 129 -2.94 13.36 8.47
CA ALA A 129 -2.56 12.70 7.22
C ALA A 129 -1.05 12.47 7.24
N ALA A 130 -0.58 11.48 6.49
CA ALA A 130 0.82 11.27 6.22
C ALA A 130 1.11 11.49 4.73
N VAL A 131 2.24 12.12 4.44
CA VAL A 131 2.71 12.43 3.09
C VAL A 131 4.10 11.85 2.90
N LEU A 132 4.32 11.17 1.79
CA LEU A 132 5.61 10.59 1.42
C LEU A 132 5.81 10.79 -0.09
N ASN A 133 6.95 11.36 -0.47
CA ASN A 133 7.35 11.46 -1.87
C ASN A 133 8.65 10.69 -2.07
N THR A 134 8.59 9.57 -2.80
CA THR A 134 9.74 8.68 -2.99
C THR A 134 9.60 7.82 -4.24
N MET A 135 10.73 7.41 -4.83
CA MET A 135 10.77 6.47 -5.96
C MET A 135 9.81 6.86 -7.12
N GLY A 136 9.68 8.16 -7.39
CA GLY A 136 8.79 8.69 -8.42
C GLY A 136 7.29 8.60 -8.09
N THR A 137 6.94 8.42 -6.81
CA THR A 137 5.55 8.32 -6.33
C THR A 137 5.31 9.27 -5.15
N LEU A 138 4.25 10.07 -5.27
CA LEU A 138 3.70 10.84 -4.17
C LEU A 138 2.54 10.07 -3.55
N MET A 139 2.65 9.76 -2.27
CA MET A 139 1.64 9.08 -1.47
C MET A 139 1.06 10.04 -0.43
N PHE A 140 -0.27 9.98 -0.29
CA PHE A 140 -1.02 10.50 0.84
C PHE A 140 -1.72 9.34 1.56
N ALA A 141 -1.65 9.32 2.89
CA ALA A 141 -2.39 8.37 3.71
C ALA A 141 -3.25 9.11 4.73
N LYS A 142 -4.56 8.86 4.73
CA LYS A 142 -5.53 9.52 5.59
C LYS A 142 -6.31 8.48 6.39
N PRO A 143 -6.09 8.37 7.71
CA PRO A 143 -6.84 7.46 8.54
C PRO A 143 -8.23 8.02 8.86
N ASP A 144 -9.19 7.15 9.14
CA ASP A 144 -10.52 7.55 9.58
C ASP A 144 -10.55 8.00 11.05
N LYS A 145 -9.60 7.48 11.85
CA LYS A 145 -9.32 7.84 13.25
C LYS A 145 -7.87 8.26 13.42
N ASN A 146 -7.57 9.02 14.46
CA ASN A 146 -6.18 9.39 14.77
C ASN A 146 -5.34 8.15 15.09
N LEU A 147 -4.11 8.16 14.59
CA LEU A 147 -3.06 7.19 14.88
C LEU A 147 -2.01 7.85 15.78
N SER A 148 -1.40 7.05 16.66
CA SER A 148 -0.20 7.49 17.39
C SER A 148 1.02 7.55 16.47
N ASP A 149 2.04 8.29 16.89
CA ASP A 149 3.31 8.38 16.16
C ASP A 149 3.95 7.00 15.94
N ASP A 150 3.88 6.12 16.95
CA ASP A 150 4.40 4.74 16.85
C ASP A 150 3.62 3.88 15.85
N GLN A 151 2.29 4.08 15.77
CA GLN A 151 1.46 3.40 14.77
C GLN A 151 1.81 3.88 13.36
N TRP A 152 2.02 5.19 13.17
CA TRP A 152 2.50 5.73 11.90
C TRP A 152 3.85 5.16 11.50
N ARG A 153 4.83 5.18 12.41
CA ARG A 153 6.16 4.63 12.18
C ARG A 153 6.09 3.14 11.83
N SER A 154 5.32 2.37 12.59
CA SER A 154 5.15 0.93 12.37
C SER A 154 4.52 0.63 11.01
N LEU A 155 3.49 1.37 10.60
CA LEU A 155 2.87 1.23 9.28
C LEU A 155 3.89 1.47 8.15
N PHE A 156 4.57 2.63 8.16
CA PHE A 156 5.44 3.01 7.05
C PHE A 156 6.78 2.27 7.01
N ASN A 157 7.30 1.81 8.15
CA ASN A 157 8.49 0.93 8.18
C ASN A 157 8.24 -0.44 7.54
N HIS A 158 6.98 -0.86 7.42
CA HIS A 158 6.59 -2.08 6.74
C HIS A 158 6.05 -1.83 5.32
N MET A 159 6.15 -0.60 4.79
CA MET A 159 5.83 -0.34 3.39
C MET A 159 6.98 -0.81 2.49
N ALA A 160 6.62 -1.34 1.33
CA ALA A 160 7.57 -1.78 0.31
C ALA A 160 7.14 -1.28 -1.07
N ALA A 161 8.14 -0.98 -1.90
CA ALA A 161 7.95 -0.73 -3.31
C ALA A 161 7.64 -2.04 -4.06
N ILE A 162 6.64 -2.00 -4.92
CA ILE A 162 6.22 -3.06 -5.82
C ILE A 162 6.28 -2.51 -7.25
N ASN A 163 7.02 -3.21 -8.10
CA ASN A 163 7.07 -2.96 -9.55
C ASN A 163 6.10 -3.90 -10.27
#